data_AF-W0B8X0-F1
#
_entry.id   AF-W0B8X0-F1
#
_cell.length_a   1.000
_cell.length_b   1.000
_cell.length_c   1.000
_cell.angle_alpha   90.00
_cell.angle_beta   90.00
_cell.angle_gamma   90.00
#
_symmetry.space_group_name_H-M   'P 1'
#
loop_
_entity.id
_entity.type
_entity.pdbx_description
1 polymer ?
#
loop_
_entity_poly.entity_id
_entity_poly.type
_entity_poly.pdbx_seq_one_letter_code
_entity_poly.pdbx_strand_id
1 'polypeptide(L)'
;MVSRDHDNLFFEIAMAQAELGCHQYADALTRLSELQANYPDNYAALISYGQGLLNANKAEQAASLLLKGSRVFKEDLPLCQLLAQAQAAAHRKDYAYFTQAQCELMQGHRHSAMKQLKLAEKLSTKDHLLSARITAKIEEIKFLSEQ
;
A
#
# COMPACT_ATOMS: atom_id res chain seq x y z
N MET A 1 25.39 -8.17 19.98
CA MET A 1 24.18 -7.61 20.63
C MET A 1 23.21 -7.17 19.52
N VAL A 2 22.37 -8.07 19.01
CA VAL A 2 21.34 -7.76 17.97
C VAL A 2 20.02 -8.53 18.22
N SER A 3 20.04 -9.54 19.09
CA SER A 3 18.91 -10.46 19.29
C SER A 3 17.75 -9.90 20.11
N ARG A 4 18.00 -9.09 21.17
CA ARG A 4 16.92 -8.61 22.05
C ARG A 4 15.95 -7.61 21.39
N ASP A 5 16.43 -6.76 20.49
CA ASP A 5 15.59 -5.74 19.84
C ASP A 5 14.69 -6.33 18.75
N HIS A 6 15.18 -7.34 18.02
CA HIS A 6 14.38 -8.07 17.04
C HIS A 6 13.29 -8.94 17.70
N ASP A 7 13.63 -9.58 18.82
CA ASP A 7 12.66 -10.37 19.61
C ASP A 7 11.55 -9.46 20.17
N ASN A 8 11.87 -8.21 20.52
CA ASN A 8 10.87 -7.23 20.95
C ASN A 8 9.98 -6.77 19.78
N LEU A 9 10.55 -6.50 18.60
CA LEU A 9 9.78 -6.05 17.42
C LEU A 9 8.64 -7.02 17.05
N PHE A 10 8.95 -8.30 16.86
CA PHE A 10 7.92 -9.27 16.45
C PHE A 10 6.90 -9.55 17.55
N PHE A 11 7.32 -9.50 18.82
CA PHE A 11 6.42 -9.59 19.96
C PHE A 11 5.43 -8.42 20.00
N GLU A 12 5.91 -7.19 19.82
CA GLU A 12 5.09 -5.98 19.77
C GLU A 12 4.11 -5.99 18.60
N ILE A 13 4.53 -6.51 17.43
CA ILE A 13 3.62 -6.72 16.29
C ILE A 13 2.55 -7.75 16.62
N ALA A 14 2.91 -8.90 17.20
CA ALA A 14 1.95 -9.94 17.55
C ALA A 14 0.94 -9.46 18.61
N MET A 15 1.40 -8.68 19.59
CA MET A 15 0.54 -8.04 20.58
C MET A 15 -0.44 -7.08 19.92
N ALA A 16 0.04 -6.19 19.04
CA ALA A 16 -0.83 -5.28 18.31
C ALA A 16 -1.86 -6.03 17.45
N GLN A 17 -1.47 -7.14 16.80
CA GLN A 17 -2.40 -7.97 16.03
C GLN A 17 -3.49 -8.60 16.91
N ALA A 18 -3.15 -9.04 18.12
CA ALA A 18 -4.13 -9.53 19.09
C ALA A 18 -5.08 -8.41 19.55
N GLU A 19 -4.54 -7.23 19.87
CA GLU A 19 -5.31 -6.03 20.23
C GLU A 19 -6.29 -5.64 19.09
N LEU A 20 -5.84 -5.65 17.83
CA LEU A 20 -6.71 -5.43 16.65
C LEU A 20 -7.83 -6.48 16.56
N GLY A 21 -7.50 -7.76 16.77
CA GLY A 21 -8.48 -8.86 16.77
C GLY A 21 -9.53 -8.74 17.88
N CYS A 22 -9.17 -8.10 19.00
CA CYS A 22 -10.06 -7.76 20.10
C CYS A 22 -10.74 -6.39 19.96
N HIS A 23 -10.64 -5.73 18.79
CA HIS A 23 -11.16 -4.38 18.52
C HIS A 23 -10.58 -3.27 19.42
N GLN A 24 -9.42 -3.52 20.05
CA GLN A 24 -8.67 -2.55 20.84
C GLN A 24 -7.81 -1.67 19.92
N TYR A 25 -8.47 -0.95 19.00
CA TYR A 25 -7.79 -0.21 17.94
C TYR A 25 -6.89 0.92 18.46
N ALA A 26 -7.24 1.55 19.58
CA ALA A 26 -6.44 2.65 20.14
C ALA A 26 -5.07 2.16 20.64
N ASP A 27 -5.07 1.07 21.41
CA ASP A 27 -3.86 0.48 21.97
C ASP A 27 -2.96 -0.08 20.86
N ALA A 28 -3.55 -0.85 19.94
CA ALA A 28 -2.83 -1.41 18.80
C ALA A 28 -2.15 -0.34 17.94
N LEU A 29 -2.86 0.74 17.62
CA LEU A 29 -2.31 1.83 16.81
C LEU A 29 -1.23 2.61 17.55
N THR A 30 -1.37 2.79 18.86
CA THR A 30 -0.33 3.45 19.68
C THR A 30 0.96 2.63 19.59
N ARG A 31 0.88 1.33 19.89
CA ARG A 31 2.00 0.39 19.80
C ARG A 31 2.64 0.37 18.41
N LEU A 32 1.84 0.21 17.35
CA LEU A 32 2.34 0.15 15.98
C LEU A 32 2.96 1.47 15.51
N SER A 33 2.44 2.60 15.97
CA SER A 33 2.99 3.92 15.64
C SER A 33 4.35 4.17 16.31
N GLU A 34 4.49 3.78 17.58
CA GLU A 34 5.76 3.83 18.31
C GLU A 34 6.79 2.91 17.66
N LEU A 35 6.34 1.71 17.28
CA LEU A 35 7.17 0.74 16.59
C LEU A 35 7.68 1.28 15.24
N GLN A 36 6.80 1.90 14.45
CA GLN A 36 7.20 2.52 13.18
C GLN A 36 8.13 3.72 13.38
N ALA A 37 7.99 4.47 14.47
CA ALA A 37 8.89 5.57 14.80
C ALA A 37 10.29 5.07 15.20
N ASN A 38 10.35 3.95 15.94
CA ASN A 38 11.61 3.33 16.37
C ASN A 38 12.32 2.60 15.23
N TYR A 39 11.57 2.07 14.27
CA TYR A 39 12.08 1.30 13.14
C TYR A 39 11.53 1.80 11.78
N PRO A 40 11.85 3.04 11.37
CA PRO A 40 11.21 3.70 10.22
C PRO A 40 11.46 2.98 8.88
N ASP A 41 12.59 2.29 8.75
CA ASP A 41 12.97 1.54 7.54
C ASP A 41 12.68 0.04 7.65
N ASN A 42 11.98 -0.41 8.69
CA ASN A 42 11.65 -1.81 8.87
C ASN A 42 10.32 -2.17 8.17
N TYR A 43 10.39 -3.14 7.26
CA TYR A 43 9.24 -3.60 6.48
C TYR A 43 8.09 -4.11 7.35
N ALA A 44 8.39 -4.91 8.39
CA ALA A 44 7.36 -5.50 9.24
C ALA A 44 6.64 -4.44 10.07
N ALA A 45 7.36 -3.43 10.57
CA ALA A 45 6.77 -2.29 11.27
C ALA A 45 5.83 -1.50 10.32
N LEU A 46 6.28 -1.23 9.09
CA LEU A 46 5.51 -0.47 8.10
C LEU A 46 4.21 -1.17 7.72
N ILE A 47 4.29 -2.45 7.34
CA ILE A 47 3.14 -3.24 6.90
C ILE A 47 2.16 -3.43 8.06
N SER A 48 2.66 -3.77 9.25
CA SER A 48 1.81 -3.97 10.43
C SER A 48 1.08 -2.70 10.80
N TYR A 49 1.74 -1.54 10.76
CA TYR A 49 1.08 -0.26 11.03
C TYR A 49 0.07 0.12 9.96
N GLY A 50 0.40 -0.05 8.67
CA GLY A 50 -0.54 0.17 7.56
C GLY A 50 -1.79 -0.70 7.66
N GLN A 51 -1.62 -1.99 8.00
CA GLN A 51 -2.73 -2.91 8.21
C GLN A 51 -3.56 -2.54 9.45
N GLY A 52 -2.92 -2.14 10.55
CA GLY A 52 -3.60 -1.65 11.74
C GLY A 52 -4.46 -0.42 11.45
N LEU A 53 -3.93 0.54 10.69
CA LEU A 53 -4.67 1.72 10.27
C LEU A 53 -5.91 1.36 9.44
N LEU A 54 -5.81 0.36 8.55
CA LEU A 54 -6.98 -0.11 7.78
C LEU A 54 -8.04 -0.78 8.66
N ASN A 55 -7.63 -1.66 9.58
CA ASN A 55 -8.56 -2.30 10.52
C ASN A 55 -9.29 -1.27 11.40
N ALA A 56 -8.62 -0.17 11.74
CA ALA A 56 -9.18 0.93 12.50
C ALA A 56 -9.95 1.96 11.65
N ASN A 57 -10.26 1.68 10.39
CA ASN A 57 -10.93 2.58 9.44
C ASN A 57 -10.19 3.92 9.18
N LYS A 58 -8.88 3.98 9.41
CA LYS A 58 -8.02 5.15 9.14
C LYS A 58 -7.37 5.06 7.75
N ALA A 59 -8.18 4.82 6.74
CA ALA A 59 -7.71 4.49 5.39
C ALA A 59 -6.83 5.58 4.74
N GLU A 60 -7.15 6.86 4.94
CA GLU A 60 -6.33 7.97 4.42
C GLU A 60 -4.91 8.00 5.01
N GLN A 61 -4.79 7.69 6.31
CA GLN A 61 -3.49 7.59 6.98
C GLN A 61 -2.73 6.37 6.47
N ALA A 62 -3.40 5.22 6.30
CA ALA A 62 -2.82 4.01 5.74
C ALA A 62 -2.28 4.27 4.31
N ALA A 63 -3.10 4.87 3.44
CA ALA A 63 -2.72 5.16 2.05
C ALA A 63 -1.50 6.09 2.00
N SER A 64 -1.45 7.12 2.87
CA SER A 64 -0.32 8.05 2.93
C SER A 64 0.95 7.38 3.43
N LEU A 65 0.87 6.52 4.44
CA LEU A 65 2.00 5.75 4.98
C LEU A 65 2.54 4.77 3.93
N LEU A 66 1.66 3.97 3.33
CA LEU A 66 2.02 2.92 2.37
C LEU A 66 2.54 3.52 1.05
N LEU A 67 2.08 4.70 0.66
CA LEU A 67 2.62 5.43 -0.49
C LEU A 67 4.07 5.88 -0.27
N LYS A 68 4.45 6.22 0.97
CA LYS A 68 5.85 6.48 1.31
C LYS A 68 6.64 5.18 1.29
N GLY A 69 6.08 4.12 1.88
CA GLY A 69 6.67 2.78 1.89
C GLY A 69 6.98 2.25 0.49
N SER A 70 6.05 2.39 -0.46
CA SER A 70 6.21 1.85 -1.82
C SER A 70 7.31 2.54 -2.63
N ARG A 71 7.79 3.71 -2.19
CA ARG A 71 8.96 4.38 -2.77
C ARG A 71 10.28 3.77 -2.28
N VAL A 72 10.27 3.21 -1.07
CA VAL A 72 11.42 2.55 -0.43
C VAL A 72 11.50 1.10 -0.87
N PHE A 73 10.42 0.34 -0.67
CA PHE A 73 10.31 -1.07 -1.05
C PHE A 73 9.71 -1.18 -2.46
N LYS A 74 10.55 -0.90 -3.45
CA LYS A 74 10.17 -1.02 -4.87
C LYS A 74 9.91 -2.48 -5.23
N GLU A 75 8.95 -2.70 -6.13
CA GLU A 75 8.58 -4.05 -6.61
C GLU A 75 8.06 -5.01 -5.53
N ASP A 76 7.70 -4.48 -4.36
CA ASP A 76 7.05 -5.26 -3.31
C ASP A 76 5.55 -5.42 -3.59
N LEU A 77 5.19 -6.61 -4.08
CA LEU A 77 3.82 -6.92 -4.45
C LEU A 77 2.83 -6.82 -3.27
N PRO A 78 3.11 -7.38 -2.06
CA PRO A 78 2.21 -7.26 -0.91
C PRO A 78 1.93 -5.80 -0.53
N LEU A 79 2.96 -4.96 -0.49
CA LEU A 79 2.82 -3.52 -0.22
C LEU A 79 2.03 -2.80 -1.31
N CYS A 80 2.26 -3.14 -2.57
CA CYS A 80 1.48 -2.61 -3.70
C CYS A 80 -0.02 -2.91 -3.52
N GLN A 81 -0.36 -4.15 -3.20
CA GLN A 81 -1.74 -4.58 -2.97
C GLN A 81 -2.36 -3.89 -1.75
N LEU A 82 -1.62 -3.79 -0.64
CA LEU A 82 -2.08 -3.13 0.57
C LEU A 82 -2.34 -1.64 0.33
N LEU A 83 -1.47 -0.98 -0.45
CA LEU A 83 -1.67 0.41 -0.86
C LEU A 83 -2.93 0.58 -1.72
N ALA A 84 -3.16 -0.30 -2.70
CA ALA A 84 -4.37 -0.25 -3.52
C ALA A 84 -5.64 -0.41 -2.67
N GLN A 85 -5.64 -1.34 -1.70
CA GLN A 85 -6.72 -1.51 -0.75
C GLN A 85 -6.95 -0.26 0.11
N ALA A 86 -5.86 0.35 0.61
CA ALA A 86 -5.95 1.56 1.41
C ALA A 86 -6.52 2.74 0.62
N GLN A 87 -6.10 2.92 -0.62
CA GLN A 87 -6.64 3.96 -1.51
C GLN A 87 -8.13 3.74 -1.80
N ALA A 88 -8.54 2.48 -2.04
CA ALA A 88 -9.95 2.15 -2.26
C ALA A 88 -10.81 2.46 -1.01
N ALA A 89 -10.34 2.06 0.18
CA ALA A 89 -10.98 2.36 1.45
C ALA A 89 -11.00 3.86 1.78
N ALA A 90 -10.01 4.62 1.30
CA ALA A 90 -9.95 6.07 1.39
C ALA A 90 -10.79 6.80 0.31
N HIS A 91 -11.64 6.09 -0.44
CA HIS A 91 -12.45 6.63 -1.54
C HIS A 91 -11.65 7.24 -2.71
N ARG A 92 -10.37 6.93 -2.84
CA ARG A 92 -9.49 7.35 -3.94
C ARG A 92 -9.43 6.30 -5.03
N LYS A 93 -10.56 6.06 -5.69
CA LYS A 93 -10.75 4.93 -6.63
C LYS A 93 -9.86 5.02 -7.87
N ASP A 94 -9.64 6.22 -8.38
CA ASP A 94 -8.71 6.50 -9.48
C ASP A 94 -7.29 6.02 -9.16
N TYR A 95 -6.77 6.43 -7.99
CA TYR A 95 -5.49 5.97 -7.48
C TYR A 95 -5.48 4.46 -7.21
N ALA A 96 -6.54 3.91 -6.62
CA ALA A 96 -6.63 2.48 -6.32
C ALA A 96 -6.51 1.63 -7.60
N TYR A 97 -7.24 1.98 -8.66
CA TYR A 97 -7.14 1.28 -9.94
C TYR A 97 -5.77 1.45 -10.60
N PHE A 98 -5.19 2.65 -10.54
CA PHE A 98 -3.84 2.88 -11.05
C PHE A 98 -2.78 2.07 -10.28
N THR A 99 -2.88 1.97 -8.96
CA THR A 99 -1.98 1.15 -8.13
C THR A 99 -2.19 -0.33 -8.42
N GLN A 100 -3.44 -0.80 -8.50
CA GLN A 100 -3.74 -2.18 -8.85
C GLN A 100 -3.14 -2.55 -10.21
N ALA A 101 -3.23 -1.66 -11.20
CA ALA A 101 -2.61 -1.89 -12.50
C ALA A 101 -1.10 -2.12 -12.39
N GLN A 102 -0.40 -1.36 -11.55
CA GLN A 102 1.03 -1.56 -11.31
C GLN A 102 1.30 -2.91 -10.64
N CYS A 103 0.47 -3.34 -9.68
CA CYS A 103 0.61 -4.64 -9.04
C CYS A 103 0.39 -5.80 -10.04
N GLU A 104 -0.54 -5.65 -10.98
CA GLU A 104 -0.75 -6.63 -12.07
C GLU A 104 0.46 -6.69 -13.02
N LEU A 105 1.09 -5.55 -13.31
CA LEU A 105 2.30 -5.52 -14.14
C LEU A 105 3.50 -6.19 -13.49
N MET A 106 3.68 -6.03 -12.17
CA MET A 106 4.71 -6.75 -11.41
C MET A 106 4.57 -8.28 -11.54
N GLN A 107 3.34 -8.76 -11.73
CA GLN A 107 3.03 -10.18 -11.93
C GLN A 107 3.03 -10.60 -13.41
N GLY A 108 3.27 -9.67 -14.35
CA GLY A 108 3.22 -9.93 -15.79
C GLY A 108 1.82 -9.93 -16.40
N HIS A 109 0.76 -9.61 -15.64
CA HIS A 109 -0.63 -9.62 -16.11
C HIS A 109 -1.02 -8.35 -16.89
N ARG A 110 -0.34 -8.11 -18.01
CA ARG A 110 -0.49 -6.90 -18.85
C ARG A 110 -1.94 -6.60 -19.25
N HIS A 111 -2.71 -7.63 -19.61
CA HIS A 111 -4.11 -7.47 -20.00
C HIS A 111 -4.99 -6.99 -18.84
N SER A 112 -4.80 -7.56 -17.64
CA SER A 112 -5.49 -7.13 -16.43
C SER A 112 -5.09 -5.70 -16.05
N ALA A 113 -3.80 -5.38 -16.10
CA ALA A 113 -3.29 -4.03 -15.87
C ALA A 113 -3.95 -3.00 -16.80
N MET A 114 -4.04 -3.28 -18.10
CA MET A 114 -4.67 -2.41 -19.08
C MET A 114 -6.15 -2.14 -18.76
N LYS A 115 -6.90 -3.16 -18.27
CA LYS A 115 -8.30 -2.97 -17.84
C LYS A 115 -8.37 -2.00 -16.65
N GLN A 116 -7.49 -2.16 -15.67
CA GLN A 116 -7.46 -1.29 -14.50
C GLN A 116 -7.07 0.15 -14.87
N LEU A 117 -6.10 0.36 -15.76
CA LEU A 117 -5.71 1.69 -16.23
C LEU A 117 -6.85 2.41 -16.95
N LYS A 118 -7.63 1.72 -17.79
CA LYS A 118 -8.81 2.30 -18.44
C LYS A 118 -9.90 2.70 -17.44
N LEU A 119 -10.04 1.99 -16.32
CA LEU A 119 -10.94 2.39 -15.24
C LEU A 119 -10.41 3.62 -14.51
N ALA A 120 -9.10 3.64 -14.21
CA ALA A 120 -8.44 4.78 -13.59
C ALA A 120 -8.58 6.06 -14.45
N GLU A 121 -8.35 5.96 -15.76
CA GLU A 121 -8.42 7.07 -16.72
C GLU A 121 -9.80 7.75 -16.73
N LYS A 122 -10.87 6.95 -16.65
CA LYS A 122 -12.25 7.47 -16.60
C LYS A 122 -12.54 8.24 -15.31
N LEU A 123 -11.81 7.95 -14.23
CA LEU A 123 -12.05 8.52 -12.91
C LEU A 123 -11.10 9.67 -12.59
N SER A 124 -9.91 9.73 -13.20
CA SER A 124 -8.87 10.72 -12.92
C SER A 124 -9.08 12.09 -13.58
N THR A 125 -10.28 12.41 -14.08
CA THR A 125 -10.53 13.57 -14.96
C THR A 125 -10.15 14.93 -14.36
N LYS A 126 -10.09 15.04 -13.02
CA LYS A 126 -9.70 16.27 -12.30
C LYS A 126 -8.24 16.27 -11.84
N ASP A 127 -7.56 15.13 -11.91
CA ASP A 127 -6.16 14.98 -11.53
C ASP A 127 -5.31 14.84 -12.79
N HIS A 128 -4.81 15.97 -13.29
CA HIS A 128 -4.00 16.02 -14.50
C HIS A 128 -2.70 15.23 -14.36
N LEU A 129 -2.10 15.22 -13.17
CA LEU A 129 -0.86 14.49 -12.92
C LEU A 129 -1.12 12.97 -12.98
N LEU A 130 -2.16 12.50 -12.30
CA LEU A 130 -2.54 11.09 -12.36
C LEU A 130 -2.94 10.69 -13.78
N SER A 131 -3.70 11.52 -14.49
CA SER A 131 -4.08 11.26 -15.89
C SER A 131 -2.87 11.08 -16.79
N ALA A 132 -1.87 11.97 -16.71
CA ALA A 132 -0.64 11.83 -17.48
C ALA A 132 0.11 10.53 -17.15
N ARG A 133 0.16 10.14 -15.87
CA ARG A 133 0.79 8.87 -15.44
C ARG A 133 0.06 7.65 -15.98
N ILE A 134 -1.28 7.69 -16.00
CA ILE A 134 -2.11 6.61 -16.56
C ILE A 134 -1.84 6.46 -18.05
N THR A 135 -1.87 7.57 -18.81
CA THR A 135 -1.62 7.58 -20.25
C THR A 135 -0.24 7.02 -20.58
N ALA A 136 0.80 7.51 -19.91
CA ALA A 136 2.17 7.01 -20.10
C ALA A 136 2.28 5.50 -19.84
N LYS A 137 1.61 5.00 -18.79
CA LYS A 137 1.64 3.57 -18.47
C LYS A 137 0.85 2.73 -19.49
N ILE A 138 -0.24 3.25 -20.04
CA ILE A 138 -0.99 2.59 -21.13
C ILE A 138 -0.10 2.46 -22.39
N GLU A 139 0.60 3.52 -22.76
CA GLU A 139 1.53 3.54 -23.90
C GLU A 139 2.67 2.53 -23.72
N GLU A 140 3.26 2.49 -22.53
CA GLU A 140 4.30 1.51 -22.18
C GLU A 140 3.83 0.06 -22.37
N ILE A 141 2.63 -0.29 -21.89
CA ILE A 141 2.08 -1.64 -22.07
C ILE A 141 1.87 -1.97 -23.56
N LYS A 142 1.37 -1.00 -24.35
CA LYS A 142 1.15 -1.20 -25.79
C LYS A 142 2.47 -1.48 -26.50
N PHE A 143 3.49 -0.64 -26.25
CA PHE A 143 4.82 -0.81 -26.82
C PHE A 143 5.43 -2.18 -26.50
N LEU A 144 5.29 -2.65 -25.26
CA LEU A 144 5.79 -3.97 -24.84
C LEU A 144 4.99 -5.16 -25.41
N SER A 145 3.81 -4.92 -25.98
CA SER A 145 2.95 -5.97 -26.56
C SER A 145 3.10 -6.08 -28.08
N GLU A 146 3.75 -5.11 -28.72
CA GLU A 146 4.04 -5.08 -30.16
C GLU A 146 5.41 -5.71 -30.49
N GLN A 147 6.18 -6.11 -29.48
CA GLN A 147 7.41 -6.91 -29.59
C GLN A 147 7.12 -8.38 -29.34
#